data_AF-A0A1Q8IKM8-F1
#
_entry.id   AF-A0A1Q8IKM8-F1
#
_cell.length_a   1.000
_cell.length_b   1.000
_cell.length_c   1.000
_cell.angle_alpha   90.00
_cell.angle_beta   90.00
_cell.angle_gamma   90.00
#
_symmetry.space_group_name_H-M   'P 1'
#
loop_
_entity.id
_entity.type
_entity.pdbx_description
1 polymer ?
#
loop_
_entity_poly.entity_id
_entity_poly.type
_entity_poly.pdbx_seq_one_letter_code
_entity_poly.pdbx_strand_id
1 'polypeptide(L)'
;MSTISEETNPEAASQSSATDILAAAARPATSDAASATSATENATTDGADGGEIEVELQQMEDAATTLQREGMISDSEAEQKREQVARTRKLFRELSPTERAAIVRRRREIGRELMERQLSGAAVVAATVRLNHTRLKPLFEQWWPYLNRMSINMQRFGRSTFGAEDQGTVTAWLEKQVSELETYVDEQLGVAKDFREKTEQKLRDQGDIVFAPTVTKPSLAIEVEAYSRFSMRLLSLLMKFDRVMDNFDFLVWNGIRDQSDVDEETARFLRKFHPIGVRGYMTHLRLMTTVRAR
;
A
#
# COMPACT_ATOMS: atom_id res chain seq x y z
N MET A 1 -54.73 -36.97 -31.50
CA MET A 1 -53.88 -37.88 -32.29
C MET A 1 -52.54 -37.93 -31.58
N SER A 2 -52.21 -39.06 -30.90
CA SER A 2 -50.91 -39.39 -30.27
C SER A 2 -50.23 -38.27 -29.44
N THR A 3 -50.19 -38.23 -28.09
CA THR A 3 -50.31 -39.23 -27.00
C THR A 3 -49.27 -40.36 -26.97
N ILE A 4 -48.31 -40.23 -26.04
CA ILE A 4 -47.78 -41.26 -25.12
C ILE A 4 -47.24 -40.49 -23.88
N SER A 5 -47.24 -41.12 -22.69
CA SER A 5 -47.06 -40.47 -21.38
C SER A 5 -46.14 -41.28 -20.44
N GLU A 6 -46.17 -40.98 -19.12
CA GLU A 6 -45.51 -41.62 -17.96
C GLU A 6 -44.10 -41.04 -17.62
N GLU A 7 -43.73 -40.64 -16.40
CA GLU A 7 -44.00 -41.13 -15.00
C GLU A 7 -43.36 -42.52 -14.73
N THR A 8 -42.94 -42.97 -13.54
CA THR A 8 -42.72 -42.47 -12.14
C THR A 8 -41.58 -43.36 -11.52
N ASN A 9 -40.95 -43.19 -10.34
CA ASN A 9 -40.91 -42.25 -9.18
C ASN A 9 -39.50 -42.38 -8.52
N PRO A 10 -38.98 -41.43 -7.71
CA PRO A 10 -37.79 -41.67 -6.86
C PRO A 10 -38.05 -42.59 -5.64
N GLU A 11 -36.98 -42.81 -4.84
CA GLU A 11 -36.92 -43.55 -3.56
C GLU A 11 -37.15 -45.08 -3.60
N ALA A 12 -36.13 -45.85 -3.18
CA ALA A 12 -36.18 -46.60 -1.92
C ALA A 12 -34.85 -47.34 -1.61
N ALA A 13 -34.64 -47.59 -0.30
CA ALA A 13 -33.68 -48.48 0.34
C ALA A 13 -32.22 -48.03 0.52
N SER A 14 -31.58 -48.18 1.70
CA SER A 14 -32.08 -48.23 3.10
C SER A 14 -30.89 -48.34 4.07
N GLN A 15 -30.92 -47.62 5.19
CA GLN A 15 -30.64 -48.05 6.60
C GLN A 15 -29.36 -48.90 6.90
N SER A 16 -28.68 -48.83 8.05
CA SER A 16 -28.88 -48.21 9.38
C SER A 16 -27.47 -47.92 9.99
N SER A 17 -27.20 -47.59 11.26
CA SER A 17 -27.95 -47.50 12.54
C SER A 17 -27.23 -46.53 13.49
N ALA A 18 -27.88 -46.08 14.57
CA ALA A 18 -27.32 -45.15 15.56
C ALA A 18 -27.20 -45.75 16.97
N THR A 19 -26.27 -45.20 17.77
CA THR A 19 -26.16 -45.22 19.25
C THR A 19 -25.31 -44.00 19.63
N ASP A 20 -25.77 -43.06 20.47
CA ASP A 20 -25.63 -43.03 21.95
C ASP A 20 -24.16 -43.01 22.44
N ILE A 21 -23.75 -42.18 23.40
CA ILE A 21 -24.28 -42.00 24.78
C ILE A 21 -24.25 -40.53 25.28
N LEU A 22 -25.05 -40.23 26.31
CA LEU A 22 -25.26 -38.94 27.02
C LEU A 22 -24.27 -38.60 28.16
N ALA A 23 -24.02 -37.28 28.35
CA ALA A 23 -23.72 -36.57 29.63
C ALA A 23 -22.41 -36.96 30.41
N ALA A 24 -21.97 -36.28 31.51
CA ALA A 24 -22.51 -35.16 32.30
C ALA A 24 -21.43 -34.31 33.03
N ALA A 25 -21.77 -33.03 33.29
CA ALA A 25 -21.52 -32.21 34.51
C ALA A 25 -20.15 -32.14 35.27
N ALA A 26 -19.50 -30.98 35.15
CA ALA A 26 -19.20 -30.00 36.23
C ALA A 26 -18.31 -30.28 37.49
N ARG A 27 -17.13 -29.60 37.51
CA ARG A 27 -16.50 -28.86 38.66
C ARG A 27 -16.01 -29.66 39.90
N PRO A 28 -15.25 -29.06 40.87
CA PRO A 28 -14.82 -27.66 41.04
C PRO A 28 -13.29 -27.44 40.94
N ALA A 29 -12.80 -26.30 41.45
CA ALA A 29 -11.39 -25.91 41.46
C ALA A 29 -10.85 -25.68 42.88
N THR A 30 -9.53 -25.76 43.04
CA THR A 30 -8.77 -25.27 44.19
C THR A 30 -7.56 -24.49 43.71
N SER A 31 -7.19 -23.44 44.45
CA SER A 31 -6.10 -22.51 44.15
C SER A 31 -4.74 -22.99 44.64
N ASP A 32 -3.66 -22.54 44.00
CA ASP A 32 -2.65 -21.78 44.74
C ASP A 32 -1.98 -20.72 43.83
N ALA A 33 -1.26 -19.77 44.44
CA ALA A 33 -0.65 -18.63 43.75
C ALA A 33 0.88 -18.68 43.78
N ALA A 34 1.52 -18.53 42.60
CA ALA A 34 2.95 -18.32 42.47
C ALA A 34 3.23 -17.34 41.32
N SER A 35 4.08 -16.34 41.58
CA SER A 35 4.42 -15.30 40.61
C SER A 35 5.29 -15.85 39.46
N ALA A 36 4.85 -15.65 38.22
CA ALA A 36 5.67 -15.85 37.03
C ALA A 36 5.97 -14.49 36.37
N THR A 37 7.25 -14.23 36.16
CA THR A 37 7.81 -12.95 35.72
C THR A 37 7.38 -12.54 34.31
N SER A 38 7.36 -11.23 34.06
CA SER A 38 7.14 -10.62 32.74
C SER A 38 8.09 -11.16 31.65
N ALA A 39 7.54 -11.90 30.69
CA ALA A 39 8.15 -12.20 29.39
C ALA A 39 7.07 -12.60 28.38
N THR A 40 7.23 -12.18 27.11
CA THR A 40 6.28 -12.37 25.98
C THR A 40 4.88 -11.76 26.21
N GLU A 41 4.23 -11.15 25.22
CA GLU A 41 4.43 -11.22 23.77
C GLU A 41 4.87 -9.86 23.17
N ASN A 42 6.14 -9.75 22.76
CA ASN A 42 6.49 -8.84 21.66
C ASN A 42 6.08 -9.52 20.34
N ALA A 43 4.78 -9.60 20.10
CA ALA A 43 4.25 -10.03 18.81
C ALA A 43 4.60 -8.95 17.77
N THR A 44 5.44 -9.27 16.79
CA THR A 44 5.78 -8.36 15.69
C THR A 44 4.56 -8.15 14.79
N THR A 45 3.92 -6.99 14.94
CA THR A 45 2.68 -6.61 14.25
C THR A 45 2.93 -6.31 12.77
N ASP A 46 1.99 -6.70 11.90
CA ASP A 46 2.09 -6.62 10.43
C ASP A 46 1.85 -5.20 9.88
N GLY A 47 2.59 -4.19 10.38
CA GLY A 47 2.48 -2.80 9.92
C GLY A 47 1.03 -2.29 9.92
N ALA A 48 0.32 -2.52 11.03
CA ALA A 48 -1.12 -2.34 11.14
C ALA A 48 -1.59 -1.83 12.51
N ASP A 49 -0.66 -1.29 13.31
CA ASP A 49 -0.99 -0.75 14.63
C ASP A 49 -1.73 0.58 14.53
N GLY A 50 -2.68 0.78 15.45
CA GLY A 50 -3.78 1.74 15.33
C GLY A 50 -3.42 3.23 15.25
N GLY A 51 -2.13 3.58 15.26
CA GLY A 51 -1.60 4.93 15.08
C GLY A 51 -1.38 5.34 13.62
N GLU A 52 -1.16 4.40 12.68
CA GLU A 52 -0.80 4.74 11.29
C GLU A 52 -1.80 5.67 10.59
N ILE A 53 -3.08 5.62 10.97
CA ILE A 53 -4.14 6.41 10.33
C ILE A 53 -4.33 7.78 11.00
N GLU A 54 -3.97 7.94 12.27
CA GLU A 54 -3.81 9.30 12.84
C GLU A 54 -2.56 9.97 12.26
N VAL A 55 -1.53 9.17 11.94
CA VAL A 55 -0.35 9.61 11.17
C VAL A 55 -0.72 9.95 9.71
N GLU A 56 -1.55 9.16 9.02
CA GLU A 56 -2.08 9.53 7.68
C GLU A 56 -2.92 10.82 7.75
N LEU A 57 -3.78 10.98 8.77
CA LEU A 57 -4.58 12.20 8.94
C LEU A 57 -3.75 13.44 9.32
N GLN A 58 -2.73 13.30 10.16
CA GLN A 58 -1.78 14.38 10.42
C GLN A 58 -0.97 14.70 9.16
N GLN A 59 -0.49 13.69 8.42
CA GLN A 59 0.22 13.90 7.15
C GLN A 59 -0.68 14.51 6.07
N MET A 60 -2.00 14.25 6.08
CA MET A 60 -2.96 14.96 5.22
C MET A 60 -3.13 16.43 5.61
N GLU A 61 -3.10 16.76 6.90
CA GLU A 61 -3.14 18.14 7.41
C GLU A 61 -1.83 18.89 7.15
N ASP A 62 -0.69 18.25 7.39
CA ASP A 62 0.66 18.76 7.12
C ASP A 62 0.88 18.94 5.61
N ALA A 63 0.37 18.03 4.78
CA ALA A 63 0.38 18.15 3.33
C ALA A 63 -0.57 19.26 2.86
N ALA A 64 -1.78 19.41 3.43
CA ALA A 64 -2.67 20.53 3.12
C ALA A 64 -2.03 21.88 3.47
N THR A 65 -1.37 21.96 4.63
CA THR A 65 -0.64 23.15 5.09
C THR A 65 0.59 23.43 4.22
N THR A 66 1.32 22.39 3.79
CA THR A 66 2.43 22.51 2.86
C THR A 66 1.96 22.98 1.48
N LEU A 67 0.86 22.42 0.96
CA LEU A 67 0.26 22.84 -0.31
C LEU A 67 -0.25 24.29 -0.26
N GLN A 68 -0.79 24.76 0.88
CA GLN A 68 -1.13 26.18 1.06
C GLN A 68 0.13 27.06 1.06
N ARG A 69 1.17 26.67 1.82
CA ARG A 69 2.46 27.37 1.89
C ARG A 69 3.19 27.43 0.54
N GLU A 70 2.98 26.44 -0.33
CA GLU A 70 3.51 26.38 -1.69
C GLU A 70 2.61 27.10 -2.74
N GLY A 71 1.48 27.68 -2.34
CA GLY A 71 0.52 28.33 -3.25
C GLY A 71 -0.24 27.37 -4.18
N MET A 72 -0.22 26.06 -3.88
CA MET A 72 -0.76 24.98 -4.72
C MET A 72 -2.27 24.72 -4.52
N ILE A 73 -2.89 25.51 -3.63
CA ILE A 73 -4.33 25.61 -3.30
C ILE A 73 -4.58 27.05 -2.82
N SER A 74 -5.76 27.63 -3.06
CA SER A 74 -6.12 28.94 -2.49
C SER A 74 -6.33 28.86 -0.97
N ASP A 75 -6.28 30.00 -0.26
CA ASP A 75 -6.63 30.04 1.16
C ASP A 75 -8.05 29.52 1.43
N SER A 76 -9.01 29.80 0.54
CA SER A 76 -10.38 29.29 0.64
C SER A 76 -10.48 27.77 0.41
N GLU A 77 -9.70 27.20 -0.52
CA GLU A 77 -9.58 25.75 -0.65
C GLU A 77 -8.84 25.13 0.54
N ALA A 78 -7.85 25.83 1.11
CA ALA A 78 -7.09 25.36 2.28
C ALA A 78 -7.96 25.36 3.55
N GLU A 79 -8.78 26.39 3.75
CA GLU A 79 -9.74 26.48 4.85
C GLU A 79 -10.80 25.38 4.71
N GLN A 80 -11.41 25.22 3.53
CA GLN A 80 -12.36 24.13 3.28
C GLN A 80 -11.73 22.74 3.46
N LYS A 81 -10.45 22.56 3.11
CA LYS A 81 -9.71 21.30 3.33
C LYS A 81 -9.38 21.10 4.80
N ARG A 82 -8.99 22.13 5.55
CA ARG A 82 -8.78 22.05 7.02
C ARG A 82 -10.11 21.79 7.74
N GLU A 83 -11.24 22.38 7.32
CA GLU A 83 -12.57 22.01 7.81
C GLU A 83 -13.01 20.59 7.41
N GLN A 84 -12.67 20.11 6.21
CA GLN A 84 -12.96 18.73 5.79
C GLN A 84 -12.10 17.72 6.55
N VAL A 85 -10.82 18.02 6.78
CA VAL A 85 -9.92 17.22 7.62
C VAL A 85 -10.37 17.26 9.08
N ALA A 86 -10.82 18.40 9.62
CA ALA A 86 -11.38 18.49 10.97
C ALA A 86 -12.69 17.70 11.12
N ARG A 87 -13.61 17.79 10.14
CA ARG A 87 -14.84 16.98 10.10
C ARG A 87 -14.54 15.48 9.95
N THR A 88 -13.56 15.13 9.11
CA THR A 88 -13.10 13.75 8.91
C THR A 88 -12.43 13.22 10.17
N ARG A 89 -11.52 13.97 10.79
CA ARG A 89 -10.92 13.65 12.10
C ARG A 89 -11.97 13.45 13.18
N LYS A 90 -13.00 14.29 13.24
CA LYS A 90 -14.11 14.09 14.19
C LYS A 90 -14.78 12.73 13.97
N LEU A 91 -15.18 12.42 12.73
CA LEU A 91 -15.70 11.10 12.37
C LEU A 91 -14.72 9.95 12.71
N PHE A 92 -13.44 10.08 12.33
CA PHE A 92 -12.43 9.02 12.46
C PHE A 92 -11.93 8.81 13.90
N ARG A 93 -12.07 9.81 14.76
CA ARG A 93 -11.83 9.74 16.21
C ARG A 93 -13.03 9.12 16.95
N GLU A 94 -14.22 9.20 16.36
CA GLU A 94 -15.43 8.48 16.78
C GLU A 94 -15.45 7.02 16.24
N LEU A 95 -14.78 6.73 15.11
CA LEU A 95 -14.55 5.35 14.61
C LEU A 95 -13.59 4.55 15.51
N SER A 96 -13.79 3.23 15.55
CA SER A 96 -12.86 2.27 16.16
C SER A 96 -11.59 2.03 15.31
N PRO A 97 -10.49 1.53 15.91
CA PRO A 97 -9.28 1.15 15.17
C PRO A 97 -9.56 0.12 14.06
N THR A 98 -10.49 -0.79 14.30
CA THR A 98 -10.96 -1.81 13.34
C THR A 98 -11.67 -1.22 12.13
N GLU A 99 -12.50 -0.19 12.31
CA GLU A 99 -13.16 0.50 11.20
C GLU A 99 -12.16 1.35 10.39
N ARG A 100 -11.20 2.00 11.07
CA ARG A 100 -10.09 2.68 10.40
C ARG A 100 -9.28 1.71 9.53
N ALA A 101 -8.92 0.54 10.05
CA ALA A 101 -8.24 -0.50 9.28
C ALA A 101 -9.10 -1.03 8.10
N ALA A 102 -10.42 -1.15 8.26
CA ALA A 102 -11.32 -1.54 7.17
C ALA A 102 -11.33 -0.54 6.00
N ILE A 103 -11.23 0.76 6.27
CA ILE A 103 -11.15 1.80 5.22
C ILE A 103 -9.88 1.67 4.39
N VAL A 104 -8.73 1.39 5.01
CA VAL A 104 -7.45 1.16 4.30
C VAL A 104 -7.49 -0.15 3.50
N ARG A 105 -8.03 -1.23 4.07
CA ARG A 105 -8.25 -2.50 3.35
C ARG A 105 -9.12 -2.30 2.10
N ARG A 106 -10.23 -1.56 2.22
CA ARG A 106 -11.12 -1.22 1.11
C ARG A 106 -10.43 -0.36 0.04
N ARG A 107 -9.52 0.55 0.42
CA ARG A 107 -8.71 1.31 -0.56
C ARG A 107 -7.76 0.41 -1.35
N ARG A 108 -7.09 -0.56 -0.69
CA ARG A 108 -6.23 -1.56 -1.37
C ARG A 108 -7.03 -2.52 -2.25
N GLU A 109 -8.24 -2.89 -1.83
CA GLU A 109 -9.17 -3.73 -2.60
C GLU A 109 -9.67 -3.04 -3.88
N ILE A 110 -10.17 -1.81 -3.78
CA ILE A 110 -10.52 -0.99 -4.95
C ILE A 110 -9.27 -0.72 -5.82
N GLY A 111 -8.09 -0.58 -5.21
CA GLY A 111 -6.81 -0.52 -5.93
C GLY A 111 -6.55 -1.76 -6.80
N ARG A 112 -6.83 -2.96 -6.30
CA ARG A 112 -6.74 -4.22 -7.07
C ARG A 112 -7.80 -4.29 -8.19
N GLU A 113 -9.06 -3.96 -7.92
CA GLU A 113 -10.08 -3.83 -8.99
C GLU A 113 -9.67 -2.83 -10.09
N LEU A 114 -8.96 -1.77 -9.72
CA LEU A 114 -8.43 -0.75 -10.64
C LEU A 114 -7.16 -1.19 -11.40
N MET A 115 -6.59 -2.35 -11.14
CA MET A 115 -5.58 -2.99 -12.00
C MET A 115 -6.22 -3.98 -12.97
N GLU A 116 -7.22 -4.73 -12.52
CA GLU A 116 -7.93 -5.74 -13.33
C GLU A 116 -8.80 -5.13 -14.45
N ARG A 117 -9.41 -3.95 -14.22
CA ARG A 117 -10.30 -3.29 -15.21
C ARG A 117 -9.55 -2.57 -16.35
N GLN A 118 -9.16 -3.26 -17.42
CA GLN A 118 -8.55 -2.64 -18.60
C GLN A 118 -9.35 -1.42 -19.15
N LEU A 119 -8.65 -0.40 -19.68
CA LEU A 119 -9.28 0.74 -20.34
C LEU A 119 -9.44 0.51 -21.85
N SER A 120 -10.66 0.26 -22.31
CA SER A 120 -10.96 0.22 -23.74
C SER A 120 -10.51 1.49 -24.46
N GLY A 121 -9.81 1.33 -25.59
CA GLY A 121 -9.28 2.44 -26.39
C GLY A 121 -8.17 3.26 -25.73
N ALA A 122 -7.52 2.77 -24.67
CA ALA A 122 -6.29 3.38 -24.15
C ALA A 122 -5.04 2.75 -24.80
N ALA A 123 -4.04 3.57 -25.12
CA ALA A 123 -2.69 3.07 -25.35
C ALA A 123 -2.07 2.68 -24.00
N VAL A 124 -1.43 1.51 -23.94
CA VAL A 124 -0.89 0.91 -22.71
C VAL A 124 0.56 0.50 -22.89
N VAL A 125 1.32 0.55 -21.80
CA VAL A 125 2.58 -0.19 -21.65
C VAL A 125 2.35 -1.27 -20.60
N ALA A 126 2.42 -2.53 -21.01
CA ALA A 126 2.44 -3.64 -20.06
C ALA A 126 3.79 -3.68 -19.33
N ALA A 127 3.75 -3.85 -18.02
CA ALA A 127 4.94 -3.90 -17.18
C ALA A 127 4.82 -5.01 -16.12
N THR A 128 5.80 -5.90 -16.08
CA THR A 128 5.93 -6.93 -15.02
C THR A 128 6.46 -6.26 -13.75
N VAL A 129 5.64 -6.22 -12.70
CA VAL A 129 5.97 -5.66 -11.39
C VAL A 129 6.29 -6.80 -10.44
N ARG A 130 7.57 -6.92 -10.09
CA ARG A 130 8.04 -7.71 -8.95
C ARG A 130 8.48 -6.76 -7.84
N LEU A 131 7.98 -7.01 -6.62
CA LEU A 131 8.47 -6.40 -5.38
C LEU A 131 8.84 -7.54 -4.42
N ASN A 132 10.07 -7.53 -3.94
CA ASN A 132 10.58 -8.47 -2.96
C ASN A 132 9.99 -8.17 -1.56
N HIS A 133 10.05 -6.92 -1.12
CA HIS A 133 9.81 -6.56 0.27
C HIS A 133 8.32 -6.42 0.60
N THR A 134 7.91 -6.88 1.78
CA THR A 134 6.51 -6.84 2.24
C THR A 134 5.99 -5.42 2.35
N ARG A 135 6.78 -4.48 2.87
CA ARG A 135 6.39 -3.07 3.12
C ARG A 135 6.00 -2.29 1.86
N LEU A 136 6.52 -2.66 0.69
CA LEU A 136 6.24 -1.95 -0.57
C LEU A 136 4.95 -2.42 -1.26
N LYS A 137 4.48 -3.63 -0.99
CA LYS A 137 3.22 -4.14 -1.56
C LYS A 137 1.98 -3.35 -1.11
N PRO A 138 1.75 -3.09 0.20
CA PRO A 138 0.70 -2.19 0.66
C PRO A 138 0.75 -0.81 0.00
N LEU A 139 1.94 -0.22 -0.10
CA LEU A 139 2.15 1.10 -0.72
C LEU A 139 1.78 1.09 -2.21
N PHE A 140 2.19 0.05 -2.92
CA PHE A 140 1.83 -0.16 -4.33
C PHE A 140 0.31 -0.30 -4.50
N GLU A 141 -0.33 -1.27 -3.83
CA GLU A 141 -1.77 -1.54 -3.95
C GLU A 141 -2.63 -0.33 -3.53
N GLN A 142 -2.20 0.44 -2.54
CA GLN A 142 -2.94 1.56 -1.97
C GLN A 142 -2.89 2.84 -2.82
N TRP A 143 -1.85 3.04 -3.63
CA TRP A 143 -1.61 4.32 -4.31
C TRP A 143 -1.33 4.22 -5.82
N TRP A 144 -0.56 3.23 -6.28
CA TRP A 144 -0.16 3.17 -7.69
C TRP A 144 -1.34 3.04 -8.67
N PRO A 145 -2.38 2.20 -8.42
CA PRO A 145 -3.54 2.13 -9.30
C PRO A 145 -4.27 3.47 -9.45
N TYR A 146 -4.39 4.23 -8.36
CA TYR A 146 -5.02 5.55 -8.38
C TYR A 146 -4.17 6.58 -9.13
N LEU A 147 -2.85 6.60 -8.90
CA LEU A 147 -1.90 7.45 -9.64
C LEU A 147 -1.90 7.13 -11.15
N ASN A 148 -2.00 5.85 -11.50
CA ASN A 148 -2.11 5.37 -12.87
C ASN A 148 -3.39 5.90 -13.54
N ARG A 149 -4.57 5.65 -12.97
CA ARG A 149 -5.86 6.16 -13.49
C ARG A 149 -5.95 7.69 -13.47
N MET A 150 -5.41 8.34 -12.44
CA MET A 150 -5.35 9.80 -12.32
C MET A 150 -4.60 10.40 -13.50
N SER A 151 -3.43 9.86 -13.86
CA SER A 151 -2.59 10.44 -14.92
C SER A 151 -3.28 10.50 -16.29
N ILE A 152 -3.95 9.41 -16.71
CA ILE A 152 -4.69 9.36 -17.98
C ILE A 152 -5.99 10.18 -17.92
N ASN A 153 -6.69 10.19 -16.78
CA ASN A 153 -7.88 11.02 -16.60
C ASN A 153 -7.54 12.52 -16.55
N MET A 154 -6.37 12.91 -16.02
CA MET A 154 -5.88 14.29 -16.04
C MET A 154 -5.61 14.77 -17.48
N GLN A 155 -5.00 13.92 -18.32
CA GLN A 155 -4.81 14.22 -19.74
C GLN A 155 -6.15 14.38 -20.49
N ARG A 156 -7.14 13.52 -20.21
CA ARG A 156 -8.45 13.52 -20.89
C ARG A 156 -9.42 14.60 -20.40
N PHE A 157 -9.47 14.85 -19.08
CA PHE A 157 -10.53 15.63 -18.43
C PHE A 157 -10.01 16.74 -17.49
N GLY A 158 -8.70 16.90 -17.34
CA GLY A 158 -8.11 17.89 -16.43
C GLY A 158 -8.62 19.31 -16.68
N ARG A 159 -8.54 19.77 -17.94
CA ARG A 159 -9.01 21.12 -18.34
C ARG A 159 -10.50 21.37 -18.05
N SER A 160 -11.35 20.34 -18.06
CA SER A 160 -12.79 20.46 -17.79
C SER A 160 -13.15 20.29 -16.30
N THR A 161 -12.23 19.75 -15.50
CA THR A 161 -12.41 19.49 -14.05
C THR A 161 -11.76 20.56 -13.16
N PHE A 162 -10.66 21.14 -13.64
CA PHE A 162 -9.82 22.08 -12.92
C PHE A 162 -9.71 23.44 -13.62
N GLY A 163 -9.93 23.50 -14.94
CA GLY A 163 -9.44 24.62 -15.76
C GLY A 163 -7.99 24.38 -16.20
N ALA A 164 -7.44 25.27 -17.02
CA ALA A 164 -6.11 25.10 -17.59
C ALA A 164 -4.97 25.40 -16.59
N GLU A 165 -5.17 26.39 -15.72
CA GLU A 165 -4.18 26.86 -14.74
C GLU A 165 -4.00 25.86 -13.59
N ASP A 166 -5.06 25.54 -12.84
CA ASP A 166 -5.07 24.49 -11.81
C ASP A 166 -4.55 23.14 -12.32
N GLN A 167 -4.90 22.73 -13.56
CA GLN A 167 -4.33 21.52 -14.16
C GLN A 167 -2.80 21.65 -14.29
N GLY A 168 -2.30 22.78 -14.79
CA GLY A 168 -0.88 23.08 -14.90
C GLY A 168 -0.18 22.97 -13.54
N THR A 169 -0.73 23.63 -12.52
CA THR A 169 -0.22 23.63 -11.14
C THR A 169 -0.20 22.22 -10.53
N VAL A 170 -1.29 21.46 -10.61
CA VAL A 170 -1.34 20.05 -10.13
C VAL A 170 -0.33 19.17 -10.87
N THR A 171 -0.20 19.32 -12.19
CA THR A 171 0.72 18.51 -13.00
C THR A 171 2.18 18.87 -12.68
N ALA A 172 2.52 20.15 -12.62
CA ALA A 172 3.87 20.62 -12.31
C ALA A 172 4.32 20.20 -10.90
N TRP A 173 3.42 20.23 -9.91
CA TRP A 173 3.70 19.74 -8.55
C TRP A 173 3.99 18.23 -8.53
N LEU A 174 3.15 17.43 -9.21
CA LEU A 174 3.34 15.97 -9.29
C LEU A 174 4.66 15.61 -10.00
N GLU A 175 4.96 16.28 -11.11
CA GLU A 175 6.21 16.10 -11.86
C GLU A 175 7.44 16.52 -11.05
N LYS A 176 7.38 17.64 -10.31
CA LYS A 176 8.42 18.05 -9.36
C LYS A 176 8.65 16.99 -8.29
N GLN A 177 7.59 16.58 -7.58
CA GLN A 177 7.72 15.64 -6.46
C GLN A 177 8.21 14.24 -6.89
N VAL A 178 7.78 13.74 -8.06
CA VAL A 178 8.32 12.47 -8.59
C VAL A 178 9.79 12.64 -8.97
N SER A 179 10.20 13.77 -9.55
CA SER A 179 11.60 14.01 -9.91
C SER A 179 12.51 14.12 -8.68
N GLU A 180 12.08 14.83 -7.63
CA GLU A 180 12.80 14.91 -6.34
C GLU A 180 12.91 13.55 -5.65
N LEU A 181 11.88 12.69 -5.77
CA LEU A 181 11.88 11.35 -5.20
C LEU A 181 12.70 10.35 -6.04
N GLU A 182 12.73 10.48 -7.36
CA GLU A 182 13.63 9.73 -8.23
C GLU A 182 15.10 10.01 -7.89
N THR A 183 15.48 11.29 -7.73
CA THR A 183 16.85 11.67 -7.31
C THR A 183 17.21 11.03 -5.97
N TYR A 184 16.36 11.14 -4.94
CA TYR A 184 16.62 10.50 -3.64
C TYR A 184 16.75 8.97 -3.75
N VAL A 185 15.90 8.30 -4.54
CA VAL A 185 15.96 6.84 -4.69
C VAL A 185 17.21 6.40 -5.47
N ASP A 186 17.64 7.15 -6.48
CA ASP A 186 18.87 6.85 -7.22
C ASP A 186 20.13 7.13 -6.38
N GLU A 187 20.14 8.18 -5.54
CA GLU A 187 21.17 8.41 -4.53
C GLU A 187 21.25 7.25 -3.53
N GLN A 188 20.11 6.82 -2.96
CA GLN A 188 20.07 5.68 -2.03
C GLN A 188 20.53 4.38 -2.69
N LEU A 189 20.14 4.13 -3.95
CA LEU A 189 20.54 2.92 -4.67
C LEU A 189 22.03 2.91 -5.00
N GLY A 190 22.60 4.07 -5.37
CA GLY A 190 24.04 4.24 -5.52
C GLY A 190 24.79 3.95 -4.23
N VAL A 191 24.44 4.66 -3.15
CA VAL A 191 25.10 4.52 -1.82
C VAL A 191 24.98 3.10 -1.27
N ALA A 192 23.79 2.49 -1.33
CA ALA A 192 23.57 1.13 -0.83
C ALA A 192 24.38 0.08 -1.62
N LYS A 193 24.46 0.21 -2.94
CA LYS A 193 25.26 -0.68 -3.80
C LYS A 193 26.75 -0.49 -3.55
N ASP A 194 27.24 0.74 -3.55
CA ASP A 194 28.65 1.07 -3.28
C ASP A 194 29.12 0.55 -1.93
N PHE A 195 28.28 0.69 -0.90
CA PHE A 195 28.61 0.24 0.46
C PHE A 195 28.54 -1.28 0.59
N ARG A 196 27.61 -1.95 -0.10
CA ARG A 196 27.63 -3.41 -0.26
C ARG A 196 28.92 -3.87 -0.92
N GLU A 197 29.28 -3.36 -2.10
CA GLU A 197 30.44 -3.84 -2.87
C GLU A 197 31.75 -3.68 -2.07
N LYS A 198 31.93 -2.55 -1.38
CA LYS A 198 33.08 -2.32 -0.48
C LYS A 198 33.10 -3.28 0.72
N THR A 199 31.93 -3.59 1.28
CA THR A 199 31.82 -4.51 2.43
C THR A 199 32.01 -5.97 2.04
N GLU A 200 31.43 -6.38 0.92
CA GLU A 200 31.56 -7.72 0.34
C GLU A 200 33.02 -8.02 -0.02
N GLN A 201 33.74 -7.05 -0.58
CA GLN A 201 35.18 -7.17 -0.82
C GLN A 201 35.97 -7.27 0.49
N LYS A 202 35.73 -6.35 1.45
CA LYS A 202 36.42 -6.33 2.74
C LYS A 202 36.30 -7.65 3.51
N LEU A 203 35.09 -8.22 3.60
CA LEU A 203 34.85 -9.50 4.28
C LEU A 203 35.64 -10.64 3.61
N ARG A 204 35.67 -10.68 2.26
CA ARG A 204 36.48 -11.66 1.51
C ARG A 204 37.98 -11.48 1.74
N ASP A 205 38.47 -10.24 1.77
CA ASP A 205 39.88 -9.92 2.03
C ASP A 205 40.31 -10.31 3.46
N GLN A 206 39.39 -10.30 4.41
CA GLN A 206 39.59 -10.79 5.78
C GLN A 206 39.45 -12.31 5.94
N GLY A 207 38.91 -13.01 4.93
CA GLY A 207 38.59 -14.44 5.00
C GLY A 207 37.28 -14.76 5.72
N ASP A 208 36.44 -13.76 5.98
CA ASP A 208 35.14 -13.90 6.65
C ASP A 208 34.08 -14.52 5.73
N ILE A 209 33.06 -15.15 6.34
CA ILE A 209 31.93 -15.73 5.61
C ILE A 209 30.98 -14.61 5.15
N VAL A 210 30.83 -14.44 3.83
CA VAL A 210 29.84 -13.53 3.25
C VAL A 210 28.49 -14.23 3.08
N PHE A 211 27.45 -13.71 3.73
CA PHE A 211 26.07 -14.13 3.53
C PHE A 211 25.44 -13.37 2.36
N ALA A 212 24.92 -14.11 1.37
CA ALA A 212 24.25 -13.56 0.19
C ALA A 212 22.75 -13.91 0.20
N PRO A 213 21.89 -13.13 0.90
CA PRO A 213 20.45 -13.40 0.94
C PRO A 213 19.82 -13.34 -0.45
N THR A 214 18.78 -14.14 -0.67
CA THR A 214 18.04 -14.23 -1.94
C THR A 214 16.55 -14.43 -1.69
N VAL A 215 15.72 -13.49 -2.17
CA VAL A 215 14.27 -13.52 -1.95
C VAL A 215 13.61 -14.52 -2.90
N THR A 216 13.36 -15.73 -2.39
CA THR A 216 12.74 -16.83 -3.15
C THR A 216 11.28 -16.54 -3.50
N LYS A 217 10.50 -16.01 -2.54
CA LYS A 217 9.09 -15.66 -2.69
C LYS A 217 8.91 -14.13 -2.57
N PRO A 218 8.71 -13.39 -3.67
CA PRO A 218 8.44 -11.96 -3.61
C PRO A 218 7.09 -11.66 -2.95
N SER A 219 6.95 -10.48 -2.34
CA SER A 219 5.67 -10.02 -1.77
C SER A 219 4.62 -9.82 -2.86
N LEU A 220 5.03 -9.34 -4.03
CA LEU A 220 4.21 -9.12 -5.21
C LEU A 220 4.95 -9.56 -6.49
N ALA A 221 4.25 -10.27 -7.37
CA ALA A 221 4.70 -10.56 -8.73
C ALA A 221 3.46 -10.60 -9.65
N ILE A 222 3.22 -9.55 -10.42
CA ILE A 222 2.07 -9.38 -11.30
C ILE A 222 2.46 -8.63 -12.59
N GLU A 223 1.59 -8.64 -13.59
CA GLU A 223 1.68 -7.71 -14.73
C GLU A 223 0.61 -6.63 -14.63
N VAL A 224 0.93 -5.40 -15.03
CA VAL A 224 0.01 -4.25 -14.98
C VAL A 224 0.11 -3.38 -16.23
N GLU A 225 -0.99 -2.73 -16.57
CA GLU A 225 -1.04 -1.72 -17.64
C GLU A 225 -0.71 -0.32 -17.08
N ALA A 226 0.39 0.29 -17.52
CA ALA A 226 0.65 1.70 -17.29
C ALA A 226 0.03 2.55 -18.42
N TYR A 227 -0.85 3.49 -18.05
CA TYR A 227 -1.53 4.39 -19.00
C TYR A 227 -0.76 5.71 -19.26
N SER A 228 0.39 5.93 -18.62
CA SER A 228 1.24 7.10 -18.88
C SER A 228 2.72 6.90 -18.50
N ARG A 229 3.58 7.82 -18.99
CA ARG A 229 5.00 7.90 -18.58
C ARG A 229 5.18 8.18 -17.09
N PHE A 230 4.30 9.00 -16.49
CA PHE A 230 4.29 9.29 -15.05
C PHE A 230 4.05 8.00 -14.24
N SER A 231 3.15 7.14 -14.70
CA SER A 231 2.85 5.85 -14.06
C SER A 231 4.02 4.86 -14.17
N MET A 232 4.73 4.84 -15.31
CA MET A 232 5.95 4.05 -15.49
C MET A 232 7.12 4.55 -14.63
N ARG A 233 7.27 5.87 -14.45
CA ARG A 233 8.25 6.46 -13.53
C ARG A 233 8.01 6.02 -12.09
N LEU A 234 6.76 6.07 -11.63
CA LEU A 234 6.36 5.56 -10.32
C LEU A 234 6.61 4.05 -10.14
N LEU A 235 6.42 3.21 -11.18
CA LEU A 235 6.81 1.80 -11.14
C LEU A 235 8.32 1.65 -10.97
N SER A 236 9.10 2.33 -11.81
CA SER A 236 10.58 2.29 -11.78
C SER A 236 11.11 2.74 -10.41
N LEU A 237 10.54 3.80 -9.84
CA LEU A 237 10.87 4.35 -8.53
C LEU A 237 10.62 3.31 -7.41
N LEU A 238 9.45 2.66 -7.38
CA LEU A 238 9.15 1.61 -6.40
C LEU A 238 10.07 0.39 -6.56
N MET A 239 10.35 -0.04 -7.80
CA MET A 239 11.25 -1.17 -8.09
C MET A 239 12.74 -0.84 -7.85
N LYS A 240 13.15 0.42 -7.99
CA LYS A 240 14.48 0.89 -7.57
C LYS A 240 14.62 0.87 -6.05
N PHE A 241 13.61 1.35 -5.32
CA PHE A 241 13.66 1.32 -3.84
C PHE A 241 13.60 -0.10 -3.28
N ASP A 242 12.85 -1.02 -3.92
CA ASP A 242 12.90 -2.46 -3.60
C ASP A 242 14.33 -3.03 -3.70
N ARG A 243 15.14 -2.56 -4.66
CA ARG A 243 16.57 -2.89 -4.79
C ARG A 243 17.49 -2.15 -3.81
N VAL A 244 17.09 -1.00 -3.27
CA VAL A 244 17.80 -0.38 -2.13
C VAL A 244 17.70 -1.33 -0.94
N MET A 245 16.49 -1.82 -0.67
CA MET A 245 16.18 -2.77 0.39
C MET A 245 16.91 -4.12 0.18
N ASP A 246 16.99 -4.67 -1.05
CA ASP A 246 17.79 -5.88 -1.34
C ASP A 246 19.27 -5.75 -0.90
N ASN A 247 19.84 -4.53 -0.96
CA ASN A 247 21.20 -4.26 -0.52
C ASN A 247 21.29 -3.96 0.98
N PHE A 248 20.22 -3.46 1.61
CA PHE A 248 20.13 -3.33 3.07
C PHE A 248 20.00 -4.70 3.75
N ASP A 249 19.19 -5.62 3.21
CA ASP A 249 19.09 -7.02 3.65
C ASP A 249 20.48 -7.69 3.66
N PHE A 250 21.30 -7.49 2.61
CA PHE A 250 22.68 -7.98 2.59
C PHE A 250 23.51 -7.44 3.77
N LEU A 251 23.40 -6.16 4.12
CA LEU A 251 24.16 -5.56 5.22
C LEU A 251 23.71 -6.08 6.59
N VAL A 252 22.40 -6.30 6.78
CA VAL A 252 21.84 -6.91 7.99
C VAL A 252 22.31 -8.37 8.13
N TRP A 253 22.24 -9.17 7.06
CA TRP A 253 22.69 -10.56 7.06
C TRP A 253 24.18 -10.76 7.33
N ASN A 254 25.01 -9.72 7.12
CA ASN A 254 26.44 -9.74 7.43
C ASN A 254 26.79 -9.01 8.74
N GLY A 255 25.80 -8.57 9.53
CA GLY A 255 26.02 -7.90 10.83
C GLY A 255 26.63 -6.49 10.72
N ILE A 256 26.41 -5.80 9.59
CA ILE A 256 27.03 -4.51 9.25
C ILE A 256 26.10 -3.33 9.57
N ARG A 257 24.80 -3.60 9.65
CA ARG A 257 23.72 -2.63 9.87
C ARG A 257 22.58 -3.30 10.64
N ASP A 258 21.93 -2.57 11.55
CA ASP A 258 20.79 -3.09 12.30
C ASP A 258 19.47 -2.93 11.54
N GLN A 259 18.50 -3.80 11.84
CA GLN A 259 17.16 -3.75 11.23
C GLN A 259 16.43 -2.42 11.53
N SER A 260 16.72 -1.78 12.67
CA SER A 260 16.24 -0.43 13.01
C SER A 260 16.57 0.59 11.93
N ASP A 261 17.78 0.53 11.40
CA ASP A 261 18.31 1.52 10.47
C ASP A 261 17.68 1.34 9.08
N VAL A 262 17.32 0.10 8.73
CA VAL A 262 16.59 -0.27 7.51
C VAL A 262 15.13 0.18 7.62
N ASP A 263 14.54 0.03 8.80
CA ASP A 263 13.21 0.50 9.13
C ASP A 263 13.10 2.03 9.09
N GLU A 264 14.10 2.76 9.61
CA GLU A 264 14.18 4.22 9.56
C GLU A 264 14.27 4.77 8.12
N GLU A 265 15.10 4.17 7.25
CA GLU A 265 15.14 4.58 5.83
C GLU A 265 13.87 4.21 5.08
N THR A 266 13.23 3.08 5.42
CA THR A 266 11.89 2.77 4.90
C THR A 266 10.91 3.86 5.31
N ALA A 267 10.91 4.28 6.58
CA ALA A 267 10.07 5.37 7.07
C ALA A 267 10.45 6.75 6.46
N ARG A 268 11.72 6.97 6.10
CA ARG A 268 12.18 8.19 5.38
C ARG A 268 11.65 8.21 3.95
N PHE A 269 11.69 7.09 3.24
CA PHE A 269 11.10 6.94 1.91
C PHE A 269 9.58 7.09 1.94
N LEU A 270 8.89 6.39 2.85
CA LEU A 270 7.43 6.43 2.97
C LEU A 270 6.92 7.87 3.19
N ARG A 271 7.56 8.64 4.08
CA ARG A 271 7.24 10.06 4.31
C ARG A 271 7.38 10.96 3.07
N LYS A 272 8.29 10.62 2.14
CA LYS A 272 8.45 11.34 0.86
C LYS A 272 7.45 10.88 -0.21
N PHE A 273 7.10 9.60 -0.24
CA PHE A 273 6.15 9.06 -1.22
C PHE A 273 4.69 9.40 -0.87
N HIS A 274 4.33 9.40 0.42
CA HIS A 274 2.93 9.53 0.87
C HIS A 274 2.20 10.79 0.37
N PRO A 275 2.81 12.00 0.34
CA PRO A 275 2.17 13.19 -0.25
C PRO A 275 1.77 13.02 -1.72
N ILE A 276 2.59 12.31 -2.51
CA ILE A 276 2.30 12.02 -3.93
C ILE A 276 1.09 11.08 -4.02
N GLY A 277 1.07 10.02 -3.20
CA GLY A 277 -0.07 9.10 -3.09
C GLY A 277 -1.38 9.80 -2.74
N VAL A 278 -1.38 10.60 -1.67
CA VAL A 278 -2.55 11.37 -1.21
C VAL A 278 -3.04 12.36 -2.27
N ARG A 279 -2.16 13.20 -2.83
CA ARG A 279 -2.56 14.17 -3.87
C ARG A 279 -3.09 13.43 -5.10
N GLY A 280 -2.44 12.37 -5.55
CA GLY A 280 -2.88 11.54 -6.68
C GLY A 280 -4.26 10.90 -6.46
N TYR A 281 -4.52 10.36 -5.26
CA TYR A 281 -5.82 9.81 -4.88
C TYR A 281 -6.92 10.87 -4.85
N MET A 282 -6.67 12.02 -4.21
CA MET A 282 -7.65 13.12 -4.15
C MET A 282 -7.94 13.72 -5.55
N THR A 283 -6.91 13.84 -6.39
CA THR A 283 -7.05 14.25 -7.80
C THR A 283 -7.82 13.19 -8.62
N HIS A 284 -7.59 11.89 -8.40
CA HIS A 284 -8.39 10.82 -9.00
C HIS A 284 -9.88 10.97 -8.65
N LEU A 285 -10.20 11.17 -7.37
CA LEU A 285 -11.58 11.34 -6.92
C LEU A 285 -12.26 12.56 -7.56
N ARG A 286 -11.60 13.74 -7.58
CA ARG A 286 -12.16 14.95 -8.20
C ARG A 286 -12.38 14.79 -9.71
N LEU A 287 -11.50 14.09 -10.43
CA LEU A 287 -11.71 13.72 -11.83
C LEU A 287 -12.93 12.80 -11.99
N MET A 288 -13.06 11.77 -11.16
CA MET A 288 -14.14 10.78 -11.27
C MET A 288 -15.52 11.31 -10.84
N THR A 289 -15.60 12.27 -9.91
CA THR A 289 -16.88 12.90 -9.53
C THR A 289 -17.33 13.93 -10.56
N THR A 290 -16.46 14.82 -11.03
CA THR A 290 -16.84 15.85 -12.02
C THR A 290 -17.20 15.26 -13.38
N VAL A 291 -16.58 14.14 -13.80
CA VAL A 291 -16.95 13.43 -15.04
C VAL A 291 -18.29 12.69 -14.92
N ARG A 292 -18.71 12.29 -13.71
CA ARG A 292 -20.01 11.61 -13.46
C ARG A 292 -21.19 12.57 -13.19
N ALA A 293 -20.91 13.87 -13.12
CA ALA A 293 -21.91 14.93 -12.91
C ALA A 293 -22.31 15.62 -14.24
N ARG A 294 -22.06 14.96 -15.37
CA ARG A 294 -22.38 15.37 -16.75
C ARG A 294 -22.89 14.16 -17.53
#